data_AF-A0A965DGA0-F1
#
_entry.id   AF-A0A965DGA0-F1
#
_cell.length_a   1.000
_cell.length_b   1.000
_cell.length_c   1.000
_cell.angle_alpha   90.00
_cell.angle_beta   90.00
_cell.angle_gamma   90.00
#
_symmetry.space_group_name_H-M   'P 1'
#
loop_
_entity.id
_entity.type
_entity.pdbx_description
1 polymer ?
#
loop_
_entity_poly.entity_id
_entity_poly.type
_entity_poly.pdbx_seq_one_letter_code
_entity_poly.pdbx_strand_id
1 'polypeptide(L)'
;FLEGFLGKIFIEFAWTLAFCVLFSGFVSLTLTPMMCSKMMGDRILSKPKILQNFDIYFELTQNLYINLLKKALGNKKTFFAFSSLSIVVLIAGFYFTGKTFVPDEDQAFLRVSFSGPEGSSLKETEKSVIAAEEVMKKDKDIQGYFIAIGSGGSENAMAFVPLTAWSDRKRSQLDIQQDLNKKFAEIPGMSIFAMNPSSFGFGGSGFDVEFSILSSLDYDKLDILSKKFISSMEKASIFTNIDRDFKASTPTIDILIHKDKAYKYGASLENIGTTIQYLITGKIVGDFMMGNDIYNVLLQSNALLRKDPANLRGILIQTNDNSFIPLSNFAALKEKISV
;
A
#
# COMPACT_ATOMS: atom_id res chain seq x y z
N PHE A 1 11.17 17.75 20.49
CA PHE A 1 10.34 17.47 21.68
C PHE A 1 9.27 16.42 21.41
N LEU A 2 8.69 16.31 20.21
CA LEU A 2 8.11 15.07 19.71
C LEU A 2 8.98 14.57 18.55
N GLU A 3 9.43 13.32 18.63
CA GLU A 3 10.23 12.68 17.58
C GLU A 3 9.36 11.82 16.66
N GLY A 4 9.91 11.42 15.53
CA GLY A 4 9.21 10.60 14.55
C GLY A 4 8.24 11.37 13.66
N PHE A 5 7.48 10.62 12.87
CA PHE A 5 6.58 11.15 11.85
C PHE A 5 5.50 12.07 12.43
N LEU A 6 4.87 11.65 13.53
CA LEU A 6 3.83 12.41 14.21
C LEU A 6 4.35 13.78 14.68
N GLY A 7 5.60 13.82 15.17
CA GLY A 7 6.25 15.05 15.59
C GLY A 7 6.40 16.06 14.44
N LYS A 8 6.76 15.59 13.24
CA LYS A 8 6.89 16.46 12.06
C LYS A 8 5.57 17.12 11.67
N ILE A 9 4.46 16.37 11.67
CA ILE A 9 3.13 16.92 11.34
C ILE A 9 2.73 17.99 12.36
N PHE A 10 2.88 17.71 13.66
CA PHE A 10 2.45 18.66 14.69
C PHE A 10 3.34 19.91 14.78
N ILE A 11 4.62 19.82 14.44
CA ILE A 11 5.53 20.97 14.50
C ILE A 11 5.09 22.05 13.51
N GLU A 12 4.74 21.69 12.28
CA GLU A 12 4.27 22.65 11.27
C GLU A 12 2.98 23.36 11.73
N PHE A 13 2.02 22.60 12.27
CA PHE A 13 0.78 23.16 12.78
C PHE A 13 1.00 24.06 14.01
N ALA A 14 1.83 23.60 14.96
CA ALA A 14 2.09 24.32 16.19
C ALA A 14 2.77 25.67 15.93
N TRP A 15 3.80 25.72 15.07
CA TRP A 15 4.46 26.98 14.73
C TRP A 15 3.53 27.92 13.99
N THR A 16 2.78 27.43 13.01
CA THR A 16 1.81 28.24 12.27
C THR A 16 0.79 28.89 13.22
N LEU A 17 0.19 28.10 14.10
CA LEU A 17 -0.81 28.59 15.06
C LEU A 17 -0.17 29.55 16.07
N ALA A 18 1.02 29.24 16.59
CA ALA A 18 1.73 30.11 17.53
C ALA A 18 2.01 31.49 16.92
N PHE A 19 2.53 31.53 15.69
CA PHE A 19 2.77 32.80 14.99
C PHE A 19 1.47 33.54 14.69
N CYS A 20 0.44 32.85 14.17
CA CYS A 20 -0.86 33.47 13.92
C CYS A 20 -1.47 34.10 15.19
N VAL A 21 -1.41 33.41 16.32
CA VAL A 21 -1.94 33.92 17.60
C VAL A 21 -1.11 35.09 18.12
N LEU A 22 0.23 35.03 18.03
CA LEU A 22 1.11 36.12 18.44
C LEU A 22 0.88 37.38 17.60
N PHE A 23 0.83 37.24 16.28
CA PHE A 23 0.54 38.36 15.38
C PHE A 23 -0.89 38.89 15.58
N SER A 24 -1.88 38.01 15.76
CA SER A 24 -3.26 38.42 16.09
C SER A 24 -3.31 39.22 17.40
N GLY A 25 -2.58 38.76 18.43
CA GLY A 25 -2.47 39.47 19.70
C GLY A 25 -1.82 40.84 19.53
N PHE A 26 -0.71 40.91 18.79
CA PHE A 26 -0.03 42.17 18.48
C PHE A 26 -0.95 43.15 17.73
N VAL A 27 -1.65 42.69 16.70
CA VAL A 27 -2.62 43.48 15.93
C VAL A 27 -3.76 43.97 16.83
N SER A 28 -4.30 43.10 17.70
CA SER A 28 -5.38 43.44 18.62
C SER A 28 -5.01 44.51 19.66
N LEU A 29 -3.72 44.61 20.01
CA LEU A 29 -3.23 45.57 21.01
C LEU A 29 -2.73 46.88 20.38
N THR A 30 -2.42 46.89 19.08
CA THR A 30 -1.81 48.05 18.41
C THR A 30 -2.75 48.65 17.37
N LEU A 31 -3.04 47.89 16.32
CA LEU A 31 -3.79 48.36 15.16
C LEU A 31 -5.28 48.48 15.48
N THR A 32 -5.86 47.50 16.18
CA THR A 32 -7.29 47.52 16.51
C THR A 32 -7.68 48.74 17.36
N PRO A 33 -6.98 49.07 18.47
CA PRO A 33 -7.31 50.27 19.25
C PRO A 33 -7.08 51.56 18.47
N MET A 34 -6.01 51.63 17.66
CA MET A 34 -5.72 52.79 16.82
C MET A 34 -6.80 53.02 15.76
N MET A 35 -7.24 51.96 15.07
CA MET A 35 -8.34 52.02 14.11
C MET A 35 -9.66 52.37 14.79
N CYS A 36 -9.98 51.76 15.95
CA CYS A 36 -11.16 52.12 16.72
C CYS A 36 -11.15 53.62 17.09
N SER A 37 -10.01 54.15 17.55
CA SER A 37 -9.90 55.58 17.89
C SER A 37 -10.08 56.52 16.69
N LYS A 38 -9.80 56.08 15.46
CA LYS A 38 -9.90 56.92 14.26
C LYS A 38 -11.18 56.72 13.43
N MET A 39 -11.72 55.52 13.42
CA MET A 39 -12.82 55.13 12.54
C MET A 39 -14.16 55.04 13.28
N MET A 40 -14.13 54.85 14.61
CA MET A 40 -15.35 54.80 15.41
C MET A 40 -15.79 56.24 15.69
N GLY A 41 -16.82 56.70 15.00
CA GLY A 41 -17.38 58.04 15.19
C GLY A 41 -18.43 58.07 16.31
N ASP A 42 -18.66 59.24 16.89
CA ASP A 42 -19.63 59.48 17.97
C ASP A 42 -21.12 59.41 17.53
N ARG A 43 -21.40 59.00 16.29
CA ARG A 43 -22.77 58.97 15.76
C ARG A 43 -23.49 57.71 16.21
N ILE A 44 -24.40 57.88 17.17
CA ILE A 44 -25.41 56.88 17.52
C ILE A 44 -26.41 56.80 16.36
N LEU A 45 -26.14 55.95 15.38
CA LEU A 45 -27.12 55.58 14.36
C LEU A 45 -28.22 54.74 15.03
N SER A 46 -29.48 54.98 14.69
CA SER A 46 -30.56 54.08 15.10
C SER A 46 -30.27 52.69 14.58
N LYS A 47 -30.07 51.73 15.49
CA LYS A 47 -29.84 50.32 15.12
C LYS A 47 -31.01 49.84 14.24
N PRO A 48 -30.78 49.15 13.12
CA PRO A 48 -31.85 48.51 12.37
C PRO A 48 -32.65 47.54 13.28
N LYS A 49 -33.95 47.38 13.01
CA LYS A 49 -34.87 46.56 13.84
C LYS A 49 -34.36 45.13 14.11
N ILE A 50 -33.62 44.55 13.16
CA ILE A 50 -32.99 43.22 13.31
C ILE A 50 -31.97 43.21 14.46
N LEU A 51 -31.11 44.23 14.55
CA LEU A 51 -30.11 44.35 15.61
C LEU A 51 -30.75 44.67 16.97
N GLN A 52 -31.82 45.45 16.98
CA GLN A 52 -32.59 45.70 18.21
C GLN A 52 -33.24 44.42 18.75
N ASN A 53 -33.84 43.60 17.87
CA ASN A 53 -34.38 42.31 18.26
C ASN A 53 -33.28 41.37 18.75
N PHE A 54 -32.10 41.38 18.11
CA PHE A 54 -30.94 40.62 18.57
C PHE A 54 -30.50 41.05 19.97
N ASP A 55 -30.44 42.35 20.28
CA ASP A 55 -30.11 42.84 21.62
C ASP A 55 -31.07 42.28 22.68
N ILE A 56 -32.38 42.22 22.38
CA ILE A 56 -33.38 41.63 23.28
C ILE A 56 -33.12 40.14 23.53
N TYR A 57 -32.83 39.36 22.48
CA TYR A 57 -32.49 37.93 22.64
C TYR A 57 -31.17 37.73 23.37
N PHE A 58 -30.19 38.60 23.14
CA PHE A 58 -28.90 38.57 23.80
C PHE A 58 -29.05 38.84 25.30
N GLU A 59 -29.79 39.88 25.69
CA GLU A 59 -30.08 40.18 27.10
C GLU A 59 -30.85 39.04 27.78
N LEU A 60 -31.83 38.45 27.11
CA LEU A 60 -32.54 37.25 27.58
C LEU A 60 -31.56 36.10 27.87
N THR A 61 -30.66 35.82 26.93
CA THR A 61 -29.67 34.75 27.05
C THR A 61 -28.65 35.04 28.16
N GLN A 62 -28.21 36.30 28.26
CA GLN A 62 -27.31 36.77 29.33
C GLN A 62 -27.96 36.61 30.70
N ASN A 63 -29.22 37.02 30.86
CA ASN A 63 -29.95 36.90 32.11
C ASN A 63 -30.21 35.43 32.50
N LEU A 64 -30.52 34.58 31.52
CA LEU A 64 -30.63 33.13 31.71
C LEU A 64 -29.30 32.54 32.20
N TYR A 65 -28.19 32.86 31.52
CA TYR A 65 -26.85 32.42 31.90
C TYR A 65 -26.49 32.85 33.33
N ILE A 66 -26.70 34.13 33.68
CA ILE A 66 -26.43 34.65 35.03
C ILE A 66 -27.26 33.91 36.08
N ASN A 67 -28.54 33.65 35.81
CA ASN A 67 -29.41 32.92 36.73
C ASN A 67 -28.98 31.46 36.92
N LEU A 68 -28.59 30.77 35.83
CA LEU A 68 -28.06 29.41 35.90
C LEU A 68 -26.73 29.37 36.66
N LEU A 69 -25.83 30.33 36.41
CA LEU A 69 -24.56 30.43 37.10
C LEU A 69 -24.75 30.67 38.60
N LYS A 70 -25.67 31.57 39.00
CA LYS A 70 -26.02 31.79 40.41
C LYS A 70 -26.56 30.51 41.06
N LYS A 71 -27.42 29.76 40.37
CA LYS A 71 -27.92 28.46 40.86
C LYS A 71 -26.80 27.42 41.00
N ALA A 72 -25.90 27.34 40.03
CA ALA A 72 -24.78 26.41 40.04
C ALA A 72 -23.79 26.72 41.19
N LEU A 73 -23.43 27.99 41.38
CA LEU A 73 -22.53 28.43 42.45
C LEU A 73 -23.19 28.35 43.84
N GLY A 74 -24.50 28.57 43.92
CA GLY A 74 -25.29 28.46 45.16
C GLY A 74 -25.36 27.03 45.70
N ASN A 75 -25.26 26.01 44.84
CA ASN A 75 -25.22 24.61 45.24
C ASN A 75 -23.95 23.93 44.72
N LYS A 76 -22.84 24.19 45.43
CA LYS A 76 -21.51 23.67 45.12
C LYS A 76 -21.49 22.13 44.99
N LYS A 77 -22.29 21.41 45.78
CA LYS A 77 -22.36 19.93 45.71
C LYS A 77 -22.91 19.46 44.37
N THR A 78 -24.01 20.06 43.89
CA THR A 78 -24.55 19.71 42.56
C THR A 78 -23.60 20.11 41.44
N PHE A 79 -22.91 21.24 41.55
CA PHE A 79 -21.91 21.64 40.56
C PHE A 79 -20.74 20.66 40.47
N PHE A 80 -20.15 20.26 41.60
CA PHE A 80 -19.07 19.28 41.63
C PHE A 80 -19.53 17.89 41.19
N ALA A 81 -20.75 17.47 41.53
CA ALA A 81 -21.32 16.22 41.05
C ALA A 81 -21.46 16.22 39.52
N PHE A 82 -21.96 17.31 38.93
CA PHE A 82 -22.10 17.44 37.48
C PHE A 82 -20.75 17.51 36.77
N SER A 83 -19.79 18.25 37.34
CA SER A 83 -18.42 18.33 36.84
C SER A 83 -17.73 16.96 36.87
N SER A 84 -17.82 16.23 37.99
CA SER A 84 -17.29 14.87 38.11
C SER A 84 -17.95 13.92 37.12
N LEU A 85 -19.27 13.98 36.97
CA LEU A 85 -19.99 13.20 35.96
C LEU A 85 -19.49 13.51 34.55
N SER A 86 -19.29 14.79 34.21
CA SER A 86 -18.76 15.16 32.88
C SER A 86 -17.34 14.64 32.63
N ILE A 87 -16.49 14.58 33.66
CA ILE A 87 -15.16 13.97 33.56
C ILE A 87 -15.28 12.45 33.32
N VAL A 88 -16.17 11.78 34.05
CA VAL A 88 -16.42 10.33 33.85
C VAL A 88 -16.92 10.06 32.43
N VAL A 89 -17.84 10.87 31.93
CA VAL A 89 -18.34 10.78 30.54
C VAL A 89 -17.21 11.01 29.53
N LEU A 90 -16.31 11.97 29.78
CA LEU A 90 -15.15 12.23 28.94
C LEU A 90 -14.19 11.03 28.88
N ILE A 91 -13.88 10.44 30.04
CA ILE A 91 -13.00 9.26 30.14
C ILE A 91 -13.64 8.07 29.42
N ALA A 92 -14.93 7.83 29.64
CA ALA A 92 -15.68 6.79 28.95
C ALA A 92 -15.66 7.03 27.43
N GLY A 93 -15.95 8.25 26.99
CA GLY A 93 -15.91 8.63 25.57
C GLY A 93 -14.54 8.38 24.94
N PHE A 94 -13.46 8.77 25.63
CA PHE A 94 -12.10 8.52 25.16
C PHE A 94 -11.76 7.03 25.04
N TYR A 95 -12.27 6.20 25.95
CA TYR A 95 -12.02 4.76 25.93
C TYR A 95 -12.80 4.05 24.81
N PHE A 96 -14.04 4.47 24.54
CA PHE A 96 -14.90 3.85 23.52
C PHE A 96 -14.71 4.41 22.11
N THR A 97 -14.02 5.54 21.94
CA THR A 97 -13.77 6.12 20.62
C THR A 97 -12.66 5.35 19.89
N GLY A 98 -12.95 4.89 18.68
CA GLY A 98 -11.97 4.25 17.81
C GLY A 98 -10.78 5.17 17.53
N LYS A 99 -9.58 4.60 17.51
CA LYS A 99 -8.34 5.33 17.23
C LYS A 99 -7.90 5.00 15.81
N THR A 100 -7.75 6.02 14.99
CA THR A 100 -7.11 5.92 13.67
C THR A 100 -5.94 6.90 13.60
N PHE A 101 -4.95 6.59 12.77
CA PHE A 101 -3.80 7.46 12.58
C PHE A 101 -4.13 8.65 11.69
N VAL A 102 -4.66 8.36 10.50
CA VAL A 102 -5.17 9.34 9.53
C VAL A 102 -6.40 8.73 8.87
N PRO A 103 -7.49 9.50 8.66
CA PRO A 103 -8.65 9.00 7.93
C PRO A 103 -8.27 8.68 6.48
N ASP A 104 -8.92 7.65 5.92
CA ASP A 104 -8.82 7.39 4.49
C ASP A 104 -9.48 8.55 3.73
N GLU A 105 -8.74 9.08 2.76
CA GLU A 105 -9.20 10.17 1.91
C GLU A 105 -9.49 9.64 0.51
N ASP A 106 -10.51 10.23 -0.11
CA ASP A 106 -10.80 9.98 -1.50
C ASP A 106 -9.82 10.77 -2.37
N GLN A 107 -8.79 10.08 -2.86
CA GLN A 107 -7.74 10.63 -3.73
C GLN A 107 -8.09 10.55 -5.21
N ALA A 108 -9.33 10.17 -5.56
CA ALA A 108 -9.76 9.85 -6.92
C ALA A 108 -8.82 8.85 -7.61
N PHE A 109 -8.28 7.89 -6.85
CA PHE A 109 -7.28 6.96 -7.34
C PHE A 109 -7.31 5.65 -6.56
N LEU A 110 -7.32 4.54 -7.29
CA LEU A 110 -7.22 3.21 -6.73
C LEU A 110 -5.99 2.49 -7.26
N ARG A 111 -5.38 1.67 -6.41
CA ARG A 111 -4.39 0.68 -6.82
C ARG A 111 -5.06 -0.69 -6.81
N VAL A 112 -4.85 -1.49 -7.85
CA VAL A 112 -5.33 -2.87 -7.90
C VAL A 112 -4.13 -3.80 -7.93
N SER A 113 -4.08 -4.74 -6.99
CA SER A 113 -3.08 -5.79 -6.94
C SER A 113 -3.65 -7.08 -7.51
N PHE A 114 -2.85 -7.80 -8.30
CA PHE A 114 -3.18 -9.08 -8.88
C PHE A 114 -2.12 -10.08 -8.42
N SER A 115 -2.54 -11.16 -7.76
CA SER A 115 -1.65 -12.27 -7.41
C SER A 115 -2.22 -13.60 -7.88
N GLY A 116 -1.49 -14.25 -8.76
CA GLY A 116 -1.82 -15.56 -9.31
C GLY A 116 -1.10 -16.70 -8.59
N PRO A 117 -1.44 -17.95 -8.94
CA PRO A 117 -0.72 -19.12 -8.46
C PRO A 117 0.76 -19.07 -8.85
N GLU A 118 1.62 -19.52 -7.95
CA GLU A 118 3.06 -19.61 -8.18
C GLU A 118 3.40 -20.44 -9.43
N GLY A 119 4.35 -19.95 -10.22
CA GLY A 119 4.74 -20.58 -11.49
C GLY A 119 3.78 -20.34 -12.66
N SER A 120 2.75 -19.50 -12.49
CA SER A 120 1.89 -19.08 -13.59
C SER A 120 2.68 -18.28 -14.63
N SER A 121 2.47 -18.61 -15.91
CA SER A 121 3.11 -17.87 -17.00
C SER A 121 2.52 -16.47 -17.15
N LEU A 122 3.31 -15.52 -17.64
CA LEU A 122 2.84 -14.16 -17.94
C LEU A 122 1.58 -14.14 -18.81
N LYS A 123 1.47 -15.08 -19.76
CA LYS A 123 0.31 -15.22 -20.65
C LYS A 123 -0.96 -15.66 -19.93
N GLU A 124 -0.82 -16.42 -18.84
CA GLU A 124 -1.97 -16.84 -18.03
C GLU A 124 -2.45 -15.69 -17.13
N THR A 125 -1.50 -14.96 -16.55
CA THR A 125 -1.74 -13.70 -15.84
C THR A 125 -2.46 -12.70 -16.74
N GLU A 126 -2.00 -12.54 -17.98
CA GLU A 126 -2.59 -11.64 -18.98
C GLU A 126 -4.08 -11.94 -19.24
N LYS A 127 -4.48 -13.22 -19.33
CA LYS A 127 -5.91 -13.56 -19.53
C LYS A 127 -6.79 -13.07 -18.38
N SER A 128 -6.32 -13.24 -17.14
CA SER A 128 -7.06 -12.81 -15.94
C SER A 128 -7.09 -11.29 -15.83
N VAL A 129 -5.99 -10.62 -16.20
CA VAL A 129 -5.91 -9.17 -16.29
C VAL A 129 -6.92 -8.62 -17.32
N ILE A 130 -7.01 -9.21 -18.51
CA ILE A 130 -7.99 -8.82 -19.53
C ILE A 130 -9.43 -8.97 -19.00
N ALA A 131 -9.73 -10.02 -18.24
CA ALA A 131 -11.05 -10.17 -17.62
C ALA A 131 -11.34 -9.04 -16.60
N ALA A 132 -10.35 -8.61 -15.83
CA ALA A 132 -10.47 -7.49 -14.90
C ALA A 132 -10.58 -6.14 -15.61
N GLU A 133 -9.89 -5.96 -16.74
CA GLU A 133 -10.03 -4.78 -17.60
C GLU A 133 -11.48 -4.63 -18.09
N GLU A 134 -12.13 -5.71 -18.50
CA GLU A 134 -13.53 -5.68 -18.92
C GLU A 134 -14.49 -5.32 -17.78
N VAL A 135 -14.15 -5.65 -16.53
CA VAL A 135 -14.88 -5.18 -15.34
C VAL A 135 -14.69 -3.68 -15.14
N MET A 136 -13.44 -3.20 -15.17
CA MET A 136 -13.12 -1.79 -14.97
C MET A 136 -13.69 -0.90 -16.07
N LYS A 137 -13.63 -1.34 -17.32
CA LYS A 137 -14.13 -0.62 -18.49
C LYS A 137 -15.65 -0.40 -18.47
N LYS A 138 -16.40 -1.29 -17.81
CA LYS A 138 -17.86 -1.15 -17.64
C LYS A 138 -18.24 -0.17 -16.54
N ASP A 139 -17.31 0.19 -15.66
CA ASP A 139 -17.57 1.12 -14.58
C ASP A 139 -17.38 2.57 -15.06
N LYS A 140 -18.47 3.33 -15.01
CA LYS A 140 -18.52 4.73 -15.45
C LYS A 140 -17.71 5.70 -14.58
N ASP A 141 -17.40 5.32 -13.33
CA ASP A 141 -16.68 6.20 -12.42
C ASP A 141 -15.15 6.03 -12.55
N ILE A 142 -14.69 5.10 -13.39
CA ILE A 142 -13.28 4.92 -13.74
C ILE A 142 -12.94 5.80 -14.95
N GLN A 143 -11.94 6.66 -14.80
CA GLN A 143 -11.48 7.55 -15.89
C GLN A 143 -10.57 6.80 -16.87
N GLY A 144 -9.76 5.88 -16.36
CA GLY A 144 -8.83 5.06 -17.11
C GLY A 144 -8.09 4.10 -16.21
N TYR A 145 -7.21 3.30 -16.80
CA TYR A 145 -6.37 2.36 -16.06
C TYR A 145 -5.04 2.15 -16.79
N PHE A 146 -3.99 1.89 -16.01
CA PHE A 146 -2.69 1.43 -16.50
C PHE A 146 -2.32 0.17 -15.74
N ILE A 147 -2.02 -0.93 -16.43
CA ILE A 147 -1.69 -2.22 -15.82
C ILE A 147 -0.28 -2.66 -16.22
N ALA A 148 0.54 -2.93 -15.23
CA ALA A 148 1.85 -3.54 -15.38
C ALA A 148 1.77 -5.03 -15.02
N ILE A 149 1.79 -5.89 -16.05
CA ILE A 149 1.79 -7.34 -15.91
C ILE A 149 3.25 -7.81 -15.72
N GLY A 150 3.49 -8.74 -14.81
CA GLY A 150 4.85 -9.22 -14.50
C GLY A 150 5.55 -8.40 -13.40
N SER A 151 4.86 -7.43 -12.79
CA SER A 151 5.42 -6.59 -11.73
C SER A 151 5.57 -7.42 -10.45
N GLY A 152 6.80 -7.69 -10.04
CA GLY A 152 7.09 -8.53 -8.87
C GLY A 152 7.00 -10.04 -9.11
N GLY A 153 6.87 -10.49 -10.37
CA GLY A 153 6.77 -11.91 -10.74
C GLY A 153 5.83 -12.12 -11.92
N SER A 154 6.02 -13.19 -12.70
CA SER A 154 5.19 -13.48 -13.89
C SER A 154 3.72 -13.71 -13.57
N GLU A 155 3.45 -14.19 -12.36
CA GLU A 155 2.16 -14.47 -11.76
C GLU A 155 1.52 -13.25 -11.09
N ASN A 156 2.20 -12.09 -11.06
CA ASN A 156 1.69 -10.89 -10.43
C ASN A 156 1.45 -9.78 -11.46
N ALA A 157 0.52 -8.88 -11.15
CA ALA A 157 0.32 -7.65 -11.89
C ALA A 157 -0.10 -6.53 -10.94
N MET A 158 0.08 -5.29 -11.38
CA MET A 158 -0.37 -4.11 -10.63
C MET A 158 -1.06 -3.15 -11.58
N ALA A 159 -2.24 -2.67 -11.20
CA ALA A 159 -2.92 -1.60 -11.92
C ALA A 159 -3.03 -0.31 -11.10
N PHE A 160 -3.00 0.79 -11.83
CA PHE A 160 -3.20 2.14 -11.36
C PHE A 160 -4.45 2.69 -12.05
N VAL A 161 -5.46 3.01 -11.26
CA VAL A 161 -6.82 3.26 -11.73
C VAL A 161 -7.28 4.64 -11.25
N PRO A 162 -7.02 5.71 -12.03
CA PRO A 162 -7.62 7.02 -11.76
C PRO A 162 -9.15 6.97 -11.91
N LEU A 163 -9.82 7.58 -10.95
CA LEU A 163 -11.27 7.75 -10.91
C LEU A 163 -11.66 9.10 -11.51
N THR A 164 -12.88 9.17 -12.05
CA THR A 164 -13.54 10.41 -12.50
C THR A 164 -13.56 11.48 -11.41
N ALA A 165 -13.57 12.76 -11.75
CA ALA A 165 -13.50 13.84 -10.74
C ALA A 165 -14.64 13.75 -9.70
N TRP A 166 -14.38 14.21 -8.47
CA TRP A 166 -15.36 14.17 -7.36
C TRP A 166 -16.71 14.82 -7.72
N SER A 167 -16.72 15.85 -8.57
CA SER A 167 -17.93 16.54 -9.02
C SER A 167 -18.80 15.71 -9.97
N ASP A 168 -18.19 14.76 -10.66
CA ASP A 168 -18.82 14.06 -11.79
C ASP A 168 -19.32 12.66 -11.39
N ARG A 169 -18.96 12.20 -10.18
CA ARG A 169 -19.37 10.92 -9.61
C ARG A 169 -20.23 11.10 -8.36
N LYS A 170 -21.12 10.14 -8.14
CA LYS A 170 -22.00 10.10 -6.94
C LYS A 170 -21.51 9.13 -5.87
N ARG A 171 -20.66 8.17 -6.25
CA ARG A 171 -20.11 7.16 -5.33
C ARG A 171 -18.81 7.66 -4.72
N SER A 172 -18.56 7.29 -3.47
CA SER A 172 -17.26 7.51 -2.84
C SER A 172 -16.24 6.52 -3.42
N GLN A 173 -14.94 6.85 -3.34
CA GLN A 173 -13.87 5.92 -3.69
C GLN A 173 -13.98 4.58 -2.94
N LEU A 174 -14.41 4.59 -1.68
CA LEU A 174 -14.60 3.37 -0.88
C LEU A 174 -15.75 2.50 -1.41
N ASP A 175 -16.86 3.10 -1.84
CA ASP A 175 -17.96 2.35 -2.47
C ASP A 175 -17.53 1.71 -3.80
N ILE A 176 -16.76 2.45 -4.60
CA ILE A 176 -16.22 1.97 -5.88
C ILE A 176 -15.24 0.82 -5.61
N GLN A 177 -14.33 0.97 -4.65
CA GLN A 177 -13.39 -0.07 -4.25
C GLN A 177 -14.11 -1.36 -3.84
N GLN A 178 -15.14 -1.27 -2.98
CA GLN A 178 -15.90 -2.43 -2.53
C GLN A 178 -16.69 -3.10 -3.66
N ASP A 179 -17.28 -2.32 -4.56
CA ASP A 179 -17.99 -2.83 -5.74
C ASP A 179 -17.05 -3.54 -6.71
N LEU A 180 -15.87 -2.97 -6.97
CA LEU A 180 -14.82 -3.60 -7.77
C LEU A 180 -14.33 -4.91 -7.14
N ASN A 181 -14.05 -4.91 -5.83
CA ASN A 181 -13.60 -6.12 -5.12
C ASN A 181 -14.63 -7.26 -5.19
N LYS A 182 -15.93 -6.95 -5.12
CA LYS A 182 -16.99 -7.97 -5.31
C LYS A 182 -16.96 -8.56 -6.72
N LYS A 183 -16.82 -7.72 -7.75
CA LYS A 183 -16.76 -8.17 -9.15
C LYS A 183 -15.48 -8.92 -9.47
N PHE A 184 -14.35 -8.48 -8.91
CA PHE A 184 -13.05 -9.13 -9.06
C PHE A 184 -13.01 -10.51 -8.40
N ALA A 185 -13.75 -10.72 -7.30
CA ALA A 185 -13.87 -12.03 -6.67
C ALA A 185 -14.54 -13.10 -7.57
N GLU A 186 -15.26 -12.69 -8.62
CA GLU A 186 -15.86 -13.61 -9.60
C GLU A 186 -14.86 -14.07 -10.68
N ILE A 187 -13.68 -13.45 -10.78
CA ILE A 187 -12.68 -13.78 -11.78
C ILE A 187 -11.84 -14.97 -11.29
N PRO A 188 -11.92 -16.15 -11.94
CA PRO A 188 -11.13 -17.30 -11.54
C PRO A 188 -9.67 -17.15 -11.95
N GLY A 189 -8.77 -17.83 -11.23
CA GLY A 189 -7.36 -17.99 -11.63
C GLY A 189 -6.40 -16.97 -11.03
N MET A 190 -6.88 -15.87 -10.45
CA MET A 190 -6.05 -14.91 -9.72
C MET A 190 -6.83 -14.24 -8.59
N SER A 191 -6.12 -13.87 -7.53
CA SER A 191 -6.64 -13.02 -6.48
C SER A 191 -6.44 -11.55 -6.86
N ILE A 192 -7.52 -10.80 -6.96
CA ILE A 192 -7.50 -9.41 -7.46
C ILE A 192 -8.19 -8.50 -6.44
N PHE A 193 -7.47 -7.47 -5.97
CA PHE A 193 -7.99 -6.56 -4.95
C PHE A 193 -7.61 -5.11 -5.23
N ALA A 194 -8.63 -4.24 -5.22
CA ALA A 194 -8.51 -2.79 -5.17
C ALA A 194 -8.31 -2.30 -3.73
N MET A 195 -7.36 -1.36 -3.58
CA MET A 195 -6.98 -0.73 -2.32
C MET A 195 -6.79 0.78 -2.51
N ASN A 196 -7.00 1.53 -1.44
CA ASN A 196 -6.71 2.95 -1.39
C ASN A 196 -5.19 3.17 -1.19
N PRO A 197 -4.55 4.07 -1.95
CA PRO A 197 -3.19 4.48 -1.66
C PRO A 197 -3.12 5.18 -0.28
N SER A 198 -1.95 5.16 0.35
CA SER A 198 -1.75 5.85 1.62
C SER A 198 -1.86 7.37 1.47
N SER A 199 -2.44 8.05 2.47
CA SER A 199 -2.67 9.52 2.46
C SER A 199 -1.39 10.36 2.40
N PHE A 200 -0.24 9.80 2.75
CA PHE A 200 1.04 10.52 2.75
C PHE A 200 1.99 10.13 1.62
N GLY A 201 1.57 9.25 0.68
CA GLY A 201 2.41 8.77 -0.42
C GLY A 201 3.62 7.91 0.00
N PHE A 202 3.85 7.76 1.31
CA PHE A 202 4.88 6.94 1.92
C PHE A 202 4.23 6.08 3.01
N GLY A 203 4.44 4.76 2.95
CA GLY A 203 3.89 3.79 3.91
C GLY A 203 3.30 2.57 3.22
N GLY A 204 3.93 1.42 3.52
CA GLY A 204 3.59 0.00 3.33
C GLY A 204 2.69 -0.49 2.19
N SER A 205 2.64 -1.82 2.08
CA SER A 205 2.00 -2.68 1.06
C SER A 205 0.46 -2.53 0.91
N GLY A 206 -0.15 -1.52 1.52
CA GLY A 206 -1.61 -1.33 1.54
C GLY A 206 -2.31 -2.02 2.71
N PHE A 207 -1.56 -2.55 3.70
CA PHE A 207 -2.09 -3.16 4.92
C PHE A 207 -1.88 -2.26 6.15
N ASP A 208 -2.85 -2.28 7.08
CA ASP A 208 -2.83 -1.47 8.30
C ASP A 208 -1.80 -1.96 9.34
N VAL A 209 -1.53 -3.28 9.35
CA VAL A 209 -0.63 -3.93 10.29
C VAL A 209 0.21 -4.96 9.54
N GLU A 210 1.53 -4.90 9.75
CA GLU A 210 2.49 -5.85 9.18
C GLU A 210 3.23 -6.57 10.32
N PHE A 211 3.36 -7.89 10.19
CA PHE A 211 4.09 -8.72 11.16
C PHE A 211 5.29 -9.36 10.46
N SER A 212 6.50 -9.07 10.94
CA SER A 212 7.71 -9.75 10.48
C SER A 212 8.03 -10.94 11.39
N ILE A 213 7.91 -12.16 10.88
CA ILE A 213 8.29 -13.38 11.60
C ILE A 213 9.79 -13.63 11.39
N LEU A 214 10.59 -13.37 12.42
CA LEU A 214 12.03 -13.62 12.39
C LEU A 214 12.34 -14.98 13.02
N SER A 215 13.13 -15.80 12.31
CA SER A 215 13.57 -17.11 12.80
C SER A 215 14.99 -17.42 12.31
N SER A 216 15.72 -18.21 13.10
CA SER A 216 16.99 -18.84 12.68
C SER A 216 16.78 -20.23 12.08
N LEU A 217 15.54 -20.70 11.97
CA LEU A 217 15.20 -22.00 11.39
C LEU A 217 15.20 -21.95 9.86
N ASP A 218 15.33 -23.12 9.24
CA ASP A 218 15.20 -23.27 7.80
C ASP A 218 13.81 -22.85 7.30
N TYR A 219 13.74 -22.42 6.05
CA TYR A 219 12.52 -21.95 5.38
C TYR A 219 11.36 -22.95 5.48
N ASP A 220 11.62 -24.26 5.43
CA ASP A 220 10.59 -25.31 5.55
C ASP A 220 9.85 -25.23 6.89
N LYS A 221 10.59 -24.96 7.97
CA LYS A 221 10.02 -24.81 9.31
C LYS A 221 9.33 -23.46 9.47
N LEU A 222 9.88 -22.42 8.83
CA LEU A 222 9.27 -21.09 8.81
C LEU A 222 7.94 -21.08 8.06
N ASP A 223 7.79 -21.84 6.97
CA ASP A 223 6.53 -22.03 6.26
C ASP A 223 5.46 -22.67 7.16
N ILE A 224 5.81 -23.71 7.92
CA ILE A 224 4.89 -24.35 8.87
C ILE A 224 4.48 -23.38 9.98
N LEU A 225 5.43 -22.63 10.54
CA LEU A 225 5.18 -21.67 11.62
C LEU A 225 4.30 -20.50 11.15
N SER A 226 4.61 -19.93 9.99
CA SER A 226 3.84 -18.83 9.40
C SER A 226 2.42 -19.26 9.07
N LYS A 227 2.20 -20.45 8.48
CA LYS A 227 0.85 -21.00 8.25
C LYS A 227 0.06 -21.15 9.56
N LYS A 228 0.70 -21.61 10.63
CA LYS A 228 0.07 -21.72 11.96
C LYS A 228 -0.28 -20.35 12.54
N PHE A 229 0.57 -19.35 12.32
CA PHE A 229 0.32 -17.97 12.74
C PHE A 229 -0.90 -17.39 12.00
N ILE A 230 -0.93 -17.49 10.67
CA ILE A 230 -2.06 -17.05 9.82
C ILE A 230 -3.36 -17.74 10.24
N SER A 231 -3.35 -19.07 10.43
CA SER A 231 -4.55 -19.81 10.88
C SER A 231 -5.04 -19.37 12.28
N SER A 232 -4.14 -18.88 13.12
CA SER A 232 -4.52 -18.32 14.43
C SER A 232 -5.11 -16.92 14.29
N MET A 233 -4.60 -16.11 13.35
CA MET A 233 -5.17 -14.81 13.00
C MET A 233 -6.56 -14.94 12.38
N GLU A 234 -6.77 -15.88 11.45
CA GLU A 234 -8.08 -16.13 10.82
C GLU A 234 -9.17 -16.50 11.83
N LYS A 235 -8.81 -17.16 12.94
CA LYS A 235 -9.74 -17.48 14.03
C LYS A 235 -10.12 -16.26 14.87
N ALA A 236 -9.31 -15.21 14.85
CA ALA A 236 -9.62 -13.98 15.54
C ALA A 236 -10.46 -13.09 14.62
N SER A 237 -11.69 -12.77 15.05
CA SER A 237 -12.64 -11.97 14.26
C SER A 237 -12.24 -10.50 14.05
N ILE A 238 -11.02 -10.11 14.43
CA ILE A 238 -10.49 -8.76 14.31
C ILE A 238 -9.67 -8.54 13.03
N PHE A 239 -9.23 -9.62 12.37
CA PHE A 239 -8.41 -9.54 11.17
C PHE A 239 -9.25 -9.87 9.94
N THR A 240 -9.07 -9.08 8.88
CA THR A 240 -9.71 -9.28 7.57
C THR A 240 -8.65 -9.18 6.50
N ASN A 241 -8.81 -9.91 5.39
CA ASN A 241 -7.87 -9.92 4.27
C ASN A 241 -6.42 -10.20 4.69
N ILE A 242 -6.22 -11.25 5.50
CA ILE A 242 -4.89 -11.65 5.95
C ILE A 242 -4.10 -12.16 4.74
N ASP A 243 -2.89 -11.62 4.55
CA ASP A 243 -1.98 -12.04 3.50
C ASP A 243 -0.64 -12.53 4.07
N ARG A 244 0.06 -13.35 3.29
CA ARG A 244 1.39 -13.85 3.61
C ARG A 244 2.29 -13.67 2.38
N ASP A 245 3.34 -12.89 2.58
CA ASP A 245 4.36 -12.57 1.56
C ASP A 245 5.23 -13.78 1.17
N PHE A 246 5.54 -14.65 2.14
CA PHE A 246 6.39 -15.80 1.91
C PHE A 246 5.63 -16.94 1.20
N LYS A 247 6.04 -17.28 -0.03
CA LYS A 247 5.39 -18.29 -0.86
C LYS A 247 6.32 -19.48 -1.12
N ALA A 248 6.02 -20.60 -0.48
CA ALA A 248 6.81 -21.83 -0.53
C ALA A 248 6.29 -22.85 -1.56
N SER A 249 5.79 -22.38 -2.71
CA SER A 249 5.11 -23.22 -3.71
C SER A 249 5.62 -23.01 -5.12
N THR A 250 6.76 -22.32 -5.29
CA THR A 250 7.30 -22.04 -6.63
C THR A 250 8.00 -23.29 -7.18
N PRO A 251 7.58 -23.83 -8.33
CA PRO A 251 8.22 -24.99 -8.92
C PRO A 251 9.61 -24.62 -9.46
N THR A 252 10.63 -25.35 -9.02
CA THR A 252 12.01 -25.19 -9.47
C THR A 252 12.59 -26.50 -10.00
N ILE A 253 13.63 -26.39 -10.82
CA ILE A 253 14.36 -27.53 -11.36
C ILE A 253 15.82 -27.40 -10.92
N ASP A 254 16.24 -28.28 -10.02
CA ASP A 254 17.61 -28.34 -9.56
C ASP A 254 18.44 -29.16 -10.55
N ILE A 255 19.54 -28.58 -11.04
CA ILE A 255 20.52 -29.26 -11.88
C ILE A 255 21.62 -29.82 -10.97
N LEU A 256 21.52 -31.11 -10.64
CA LEU A 256 22.46 -31.81 -9.77
C LEU A 256 23.64 -32.33 -10.57
N ILE A 257 24.77 -31.62 -10.51
CA ILE A 257 25.98 -31.98 -11.24
C ILE A 257 26.79 -33.05 -10.48
N HIS A 258 27.04 -34.18 -11.12
CA HIS A 258 27.94 -35.22 -10.63
C HIS A 258 29.39 -34.86 -10.99
N LYS A 259 30.08 -34.18 -10.06
CA LYS A 259 31.45 -33.67 -10.26
C LYS A 259 32.42 -34.75 -10.78
N ASP A 260 32.40 -35.94 -10.20
CA ASP A 260 33.30 -37.04 -10.59
C ASP A 260 33.09 -37.47 -12.05
N LYS A 261 31.83 -37.51 -12.51
CA LYS A 261 31.50 -37.83 -13.90
C LYS A 261 31.93 -36.69 -14.83
N ALA A 262 31.65 -35.44 -14.46
CA ALA A 262 32.06 -34.28 -15.25
C ALA A 262 33.58 -34.26 -15.46
N TYR A 263 34.38 -34.50 -14.41
CA TYR A 263 35.83 -34.60 -14.51
C TYR A 263 36.29 -35.77 -15.38
N LYS A 264 35.67 -36.95 -15.25
CA LYS A 264 36.00 -38.13 -16.07
C LYS A 264 35.77 -37.89 -17.56
N TYR A 265 34.74 -37.11 -17.91
CA TYR A 265 34.45 -36.72 -19.29
C TYR A 265 35.22 -35.47 -19.74
N GLY A 266 36.04 -34.85 -18.88
CA GLY A 266 36.80 -33.65 -19.23
C GLY A 266 35.93 -32.39 -19.37
N ALA A 267 34.75 -32.34 -18.75
CA ALA A 267 33.89 -31.17 -18.69
C ALA A 267 34.17 -30.34 -17.43
N SER A 268 34.60 -29.08 -17.59
CA SER A 268 34.82 -28.18 -16.44
C SER A 268 33.50 -27.67 -15.88
N LEU A 269 33.41 -27.54 -14.55
CA LEU A 269 32.21 -27.01 -13.88
C LEU A 269 31.90 -25.57 -14.30
N GLU A 270 32.94 -24.78 -14.56
CA GLU A 270 32.81 -23.41 -15.08
C GLU A 270 32.18 -23.39 -16.48
N ASN A 271 32.62 -24.28 -17.38
CA ASN A 271 32.04 -24.36 -18.72
C ASN A 271 30.59 -24.83 -18.69
N ILE A 272 30.27 -25.79 -17.82
CA ILE A 272 28.89 -26.25 -17.60
C ILE A 272 28.01 -25.08 -17.14
N GLY A 273 28.42 -24.37 -16.07
CA GLY A 273 27.66 -23.26 -15.52
C GLY A 273 27.48 -22.12 -16.51
N THR A 274 28.56 -21.76 -17.21
CA THR A 274 28.56 -20.72 -18.25
C THR A 274 27.63 -21.11 -19.39
N THR A 275 27.77 -22.31 -19.96
CA THR A 275 26.92 -22.77 -21.08
C THR A 275 25.43 -22.75 -20.70
N ILE A 276 25.07 -23.23 -19.50
CA ILE A 276 23.69 -23.17 -19.01
C ILE A 276 23.23 -21.72 -18.86
N GLN A 277 24.06 -20.83 -18.33
CA GLN A 277 23.73 -19.40 -18.20
C GLN A 277 23.47 -18.75 -19.56
N TYR A 278 24.33 -18.98 -20.55
CA TYR A 278 24.16 -18.46 -21.92
C TYR A 278 22.87 -18.97 -22.55
N LEU A 279 22.56 -20.26 -22.41
CA LEU A 279 21.42 -20.85 -23.10
C LEU A 279 20.09 -20.53 -22.41
N ILE A 280 20.03 -20.57 -21.08
CA ILE A 280 18.77 -20.46 -20.31
C ILE A 280 18.48 -19.03 -19.88
N THR A 281 19.33 -18.46 -19.03
CA THR A 281 19.16 -17.10 -18.48
C THR A 281 19.46 -16.03 -19.52
N GLY A 282 20.37 -16.32 -20.44
CA GLY A 282 20.94 -15.35 -21.37
C GLY A 282 22.10 -14.59 -20.75
N LYS A 283 23.09 -14.23 -21.57
CA LYS A 283 24.24 -13.42 -21.15
C LYS A 283 24.50 -12.30 -22.13
N ILE A 284 24.71 -11.10 -21.59
CA ILE A 284 25.18 -9.95 -22.37
C ILE A 284 26.64 -10.20 -22.69
N VAL A 285 26.97 -10.24 -23.98
CA VAL A 285 28.34 -10.51 -24.46
C VAL A 285 29.10 -9.27 -24.87
N GLY A 286 28.40 -8.15 -24.99
CA GLY A 286 28.97 -6.87 -25.36
C GLY A 286 27.88 -5.95 -25.85
N ASP A 287 28.33 -4.83 -26.40
CA ASP A 287 27.47 -3.74 -26.80
C ASP A 287 27.58 -3.51 -28.31
N PHE A 288 26.49 -3.10 -28.93
CA PHE A 288 26.39 -2.79 -30.33
C PHE A 288 25.83 -1.39 -30.49
N MET A 289 26.56 -0.51 -31.18
CA MET A 289 26.10 0.85 -31.46
C MET A 289 25.26 0.85 -32.74
N MET A 290 24.05 1.40 -32.66
CA MET A 290 23.17 1.60 -33.80
C MET A 290 22.62 3.02 -33.76
N GLY A 291 23.04 3.85 -34.72
CA GLY A 291 22.78 5.29 -34.67
C GLY A 291 23.59 5.95 -33.56
N ASN A 292 22.90 6.69 -32.67
CA ASN A 292 23.51 7.32 -31.50
C ASN A 292 23.26 6.55 -30.20
N ASP A 293 22.65 5.37 -30.29
CA ASP A 293 22.29 4.54 -29.14
C ASP A 293 23.18 3.30 -29.06
N ILE A 294 23.46 2.86 -27.84
CA ILE A 294 24.22 1.65 -27.53
C ILE A 294 23.24 0.59 -27.02
N TYR A 295 23.26 -0.58 -27.66
CA TYR A 295 22.38 -1.71 -27.36
C TYR A 295 23.18 -2.89 -26.81
N ASN A 296 22.63 -3.58 -25.81
CA ASN A 296 23.23 -4.79 -25.30
C ASN A 296 23.00 -5.96 -26.27
N VAL A 297 24.05 -6.71 -26.58
CA VAL A 297 23.95 -7.97 -27.34
C VAL A 297 23.72 -9.12 -26.37
N LEU A 298 22.48 -9.58 -26.27
CA LEU A 298 22.08 -10.72 -25.44
C LEU A 298 22.16 -12.02 -26.26
N LEU A 299 23.03 -12.94 -25.86
CA LEU A 299 22.98 -14.32 -26.36
C LEU A 299 22.08 -15.16 -25.47
N GLN A 300 21.05 -15.76 -26.05
CA GLN A 300 20.11 -16.65 -25.37
C GLN A 300 19.57 -17.68 -26.36
N SER A 301 19.24 -18.89 -25.89
CA SER A 301 18.60 -19.88 -26.76
C SER A 301 17.14 -19.51 -27.08
N ASN A 302 16.65 -20.00 -28.22
CA ASN A 302 15.28 -19.78 -28.65
C ASN A 302 14.29 -20.22 -27.56
N ALA A 303 13.25 -19.43 -27.31
CA ALA A 303 12.22 -19.69 -26.30
C ALA A 303 11.60 -21.10 -26.41
N LEU A 304 11.48 -21.67 -27.62
CA LEU A 304 10.97 -23.03 -27.83
C LEU A 304 11.84 -24.10 -27.14
N LEU A 305 13.16 -23.93 -27.13
CA LEU A 305 14.09 -24.87 -26.51
C LEU A 305 14.09 -24.75 -24.99
N ARG A 306 13.66 -23.61 -24.44
CA ARG A 306 13.60 -23.35 -22.99
C ARG A 306 12.26 -23.72 -22.34
N LYS A 307 11.26 -24.05 -23.14
CA LYS A 307 9.89 -24.27 -22.66
C LYS A 307 9.71 -25.62 -21.97
N ASP A 308 10.46 -26.63 -22.40
CA ASP A 308 10.40 -27.99 -21.85
C ASP A 308 11.69 -28.29 -21.06
N PRO A 309 11.59 -28.61 -19.75
CA PRO A 309 12.71 -29.08 -18.93
C PRO A 309 13.49 -30.25 -19.54
N ALA A 310 12.84 -31.12 -20.33
CA ALA A 310 13.49 -32.26 -20.97
C ALA A 310 14.61 -31.81 -21.93
N ASN A 311 14.49 -30.64 -22.55
CA ASN A 311 15.50 -30.10 -23.45
C ASN A 311 16.80 -29.75 -22.73
N LEU A 312 16.77 -29.48 -21.42
CA LEU A 312 17.97 -29.24 -20.62
C LEU A 312 18.92 -30.45 -20.66
N ARG A 313 18.38 -31.67 -20.75
CA ARG A 313 19.18 -32.91 -20.83
C ARG A 313 20.03 -32.97 -22.11
N GLY A 314 19.53 -32.38 -23.20
CA GLY A 314 20.17 -32.36 -24.51
C GLY A 314 21.16 -31.22 -24.70
N ILE A 315 21.38 -30.36 -23.70
CA ILE A 315 22.39 -29.29 -23.78
C ILE A 315 23.76 -29.93 -23.94
N LEU A 316 24.43 -29.62 -25.05
CA LEU A 316 25.77 -30.09 -25.35
C LEU A 316 26.80 -29.23 -24.65
N ILE A 317 27.65 -29.86 -23.83
CA ILE A 317 28.77 -29.20 -23.17
C ILE A 317 30.05 -29.62 -23.89
N GLN A 318 30.85 -28.62 -24.26
CA GLN A 318 32.17 -28.85 -24.82
C GLN A 318 33.14 -29.34 -23.74
N THR A 319 33.90 -30.38 -24.03
CA THR A 319 34.91 -30.95 -23.15
C THR A 319 36.31 -30.58 -23.61
N ASN A 320 37.32 -30.81 -22.77
CA ASN A 320 38.71 -30.40 -23.02
C ASN A 320 39.32 -31.04 -24.29
N ASP A 321 38.77 -32.15 -24.76
CA ASP A 321 39.16 -32.85 -25.99
C ASP A 321 38.40 -32.36 -27.24
N ASN A 322 37.68 -31.23 -27.13
CA ASN A 322 36.80 -30.67 -28.17
C ASN A 322 35.63 -31.58 -28.59
N SER A 323 35.27 -32.59 -27.79
CA SER A 323 34.03 -33.33 -27.98
C SER A 323 32.84 -32.61 -27.32
N PHE A 324 31.63 -32.95 -27.73
CA PHE A 324 30.39 -32.40 -27.19
C PHE A 324 29.59 -33.50 -26.53
N ILE A 325 29.38 -33.37 -25.23
CA ILE A 325 28.71 -34.39 -24.43
C ILE A 325 27.42 -33.81 -23.85
N PRO A 326 26.27 -34.51 -23.99
CA PRO A 326 25.01 -34.06 -23.40
C PRO A 326 25.10 -33.94 -21.88
N LEU A 327 24.45 -32.90 -21.33
CA LEU A 327 24.37 -32.60 -19.90
C LEU A 327 23.84 -33.80 -19.09
N SER A 328 22.95 -34.62 -19.67
CA SER A 328 22.41 -35.83 -19.04
C SER A 328 23.47 -36.86 -18.60
N ASN A 329 24.67 -36.83 -19.18
CA ASN A 329 25.72 -37.82 -18.84
C ASN A 329 26.39 -37.53 -17.48
N PHE A 330 26.34 -36.28 -17.02
CA PHE A 330 26.99 -35.85 -15.78
C PHE A 330 26.12 -34.94 -14.90
N ALA A 331 24.86 -34.69 -15.25
CA ALA A 331 23.90 -34.01 -14.38
C ALA A 331 22.53 -34.70 -14.37
N ALA A 332 21.87 -34.65 -13.21
CA ALA A 332 20.49 -35.08 -13.04
C ALA A 332 19.59 -33.85 -12.82
N LEU A 333 18.41 -33.86 -13.43
CA LEU A 333 17.38 -32.84 -13.18
C LEU A 333 16.46 -33.36 -12.08
N LYS A 334 16.28 -32.57 -11.02
CA LYS A 334 15.36 -32.87 -9.94
C LYS A 334 14.34 -31.75 -9.82
N GLU A 335 13.08 -32.07 -10.07
CA GLU A 335 11.98 -31.15 -9.79
C GLU A 335 11.81 -31.04 -8.28
N LYS A 336 11.76 -29.80 -7.80
CA LYS A 336 11.59 -29.46 -6.40
C LYS A 336 10.59 -28.31 -6.31
N ILE A 337 9.80 -28.29 -5.25
CA ILE A 337 9.04 -27.10 -4.88
C ILE A 337 9.96 -26.30 -3.98
N SER A 338 10.31 -25.09 -4.40
CA SER A 338 11.11 -24.20 -3.56
C SER A 338 10.26 -23.74 -2.38
N VAL A 339 10.91 -23.77 -1.23
CA VAL A 339 10.44 -23.13 0.00
C VAL A 339 11.28 -21.89 0.16
#